data_AF-A0A165G658-F1
#
_entry.id   AF-A0A165G658-F1
#
_cell.length_a   1.000
_cell.length_b   1.000
_cell.length_c   1.000
_cell.angle_alpha   90.00
_cell.angle_beta   90.00
_cell.angle_gamma   90.00
#
_symmetry.space_group_name_H-M   'P 1'
#
loop_
_entity.id
_entity.type
_entity.pdbx_description
1 polymer ?
#
loop_
_entity_poly.entity_id
_entity_poly.type
_entity_poly.pdbx_seq_one_letter_code
_entity_poly.pdbx_strand_id
1 'polypeptide(L)'
;MGRHPKYKSDEERAEARRVTKRAYYARNVDRERELSRKRWNSKRAKSARSQVKEACAAPVLVATERLLGASLTPHSRTAWAKLIDALNDDLATWRRSRSPADEDEYNALICELISCRNQEDSTAQRLLARIARKKELLSSLCGVARAADNMLLDLHPGTSTVMR
;
A
#
# COMPACT_ATOMS: atom_id res chain seq x y z
N MET A 1 -43.01 -53.82 20.88
CA MET A 1 -42.38 -52.74 21.68
C MET A 1 -42.70 -51.40 21.01
N GLY A 2 -43.72 -50.67 21.49
CA GLY A 2 -44.12 -49.39 20.90
C GLY A 2 -43.13 -48.28 21.27
N ARG A 3 -42.80 -47.38 20.33
CA ARG A 3 -41.95 -46.22 20.60
C ARG A 3 -42.67 -45.25 21.55
N HIS A 4 -42.00 -44.86 22.63
CA HIS A 4 -42.51 -43.82 23.52
C HIS A 4 -42.69 -42.49 22.76
N PRO A 5 -43.79 -41.76 23.01
CA PRO A 5 -44.00 -40.45 22.41
C PRO A 5 -42.92 -39.47 22.88
N LYS A 6 -42.39 -38.70 21.92
CA LYS A 6 -41.27 -37.75 22.12
C LYS A 6 -41.63 -36.57 23.04
N TYR A 7 -42.91 -36.27 23.22
CA TYR A 7 -43.42 -35.19 24.05
C TYR A 7 -44.59 -35.70 24.90
N LYS A 8 -44.67 -35.24 26.14
CA LYS A 8 -45.66 -35.64 27.14
C LYS A 8 -46.96 -34.85 27.00
N SER A 9 -46.90 -33.62 26.48
CA SER A 9 -48.08 -32.78 26.21
C SER A 9 -47.98 -31.99 24.90
N ASP A 10 -49.11 -31.49 24.42
CA ASP A 10 -49.14 -30.62 23.24
C ASP A 10 -48.52 -29.24 23.51
N GLU A 11 -48.59 -28.76 24.75
CA GLU A 11 -47.89 -27.54 25.19
C GLU A 11 -46.38 -27.70 25.14
N GLU A 12 -45.84 -28.84 25.62
CA GLU A 12 -44.42 -29.18 25.54
C GLU A 12 -43.95 -29.26 24.08
N ARG A 13 -44.78 -29.84 23.20
CA ARG A 13 -44.53 -29.89 21.76
C ARG A 13 -44.50 -28.50 21.13
N ALA A 14 -45.42 -27.61 21.53
CA ALA A 14 -45.48 -26.23 21.04
C ALA A 14 -44.28 -25.40 21.48
N GLU A 15 -43.86 -25.51 22.75
CA GLU A 15 -42.70 -24.80 23.28
C GLU A 15 -41.40 -25.31 22.65
N ALA A 16 -41.25 -26.63 22.49
CA ALA A 16 -40.11 -27.22 21.78
C ALA A 16 -40.00 -26.70 20.34
N ARG A 17 -41.13 -26.53 19.63
CA ARG A 17 -41.14 -25.93 18.28
C ARG A 17 -40.70 -24.45 18.31
N ARG A 18 -41.16 -23.66 19.28
CA ARG A 18 -40.75 -22.25 19.44
C ARG A 18 -39.25 -22.13 19.72
N VAL A 19 -38.71 -22.93 20.63
CA VAL A 19 -37.27 -22.95 20.96
C VAL A 19 -36.44 -23.36 19.75
N THR A 20 -36.83 -24.42 19.05
CA THR A 20 -36.12 -24.88 17.85
C THR A 20 -36.14 -23.81 16.75
N LYS A 21 -37.28 -23.14 16.55
CA LYS A 21 -37.43 -22.04 15.59
C LYS A 21 -36.55 -20.84 15.96
N ARG A 22 -36.56 -20.40 17.22
CA ARG A 22 -35.68 -19.32 17.70
C ARG A 22 -34.20 -19.66 17.52
N ALA A 23 -33.78 -20.88 17.90
CA ALA A 23 -32.41 -21.34 17.75
C ALA A 23 -31.97 -21.47 16.27
N TYR A 24 -32.91 -21.78 15.37
CA TYR A 24 -32.64 -21.77 13.93
C TYR A 24 -32.37 -20.34 13.42
N TYR A 25 -33.25 -19.38 13.72
CA TYR A 25 -33.06 -18.00 13.26
C TYR A 25 -31.83 -17.34 13.88
N ALA A 26 -31.52 -17.60 15.15
CA ALA A 26 -30.31 -17.09 15.79
C ALA A 26 -29.04 -17.55 15.04
N ARG A 27 -28.93 -18.86 14.74
CA ARG A 27 -27.81 -19.39 13.95
C ARG A 27 -27.75 -18.80 12.54
N ASN A 28 -28.90 -18.52 11.94
CA ASN A 28 -28.94 -17.95 10.59
C ASN A 28 -28.48 -16.49 10.57
N VAL A 29 -28.84 -15.69 11.58
CA VAL A 29 -28.36 -14.32 11.74
C VAL A 29 -26.84 -14.27 11.91
N ASP A 30 -26.26 -15.16 12.72
CA ASP A 30 -24.81 -15.20 12.91
C ASP A 30 -24.09 -15.63 11.63
N ARG A 31 -24.64 -16.59 10.89
CA ARG A 31 -24.12 -16.99 9.57
C ARG A 31 -24.13 -15.83 8.58
N GLU A 32 -25.22 -15.06 8.50
CA GLU A 32 -25.32 -13.90 7.62
C GLU A 32 -24.35 -12.78 8.01
N ARG A 33 -24.15 -12.54 9.32
CA ARG A 33 -23.14 -11.61 9.83
C ARG A 33 -21.73 -12.03 9.43
N GLU A 34 -21.42 -13.32 9.53
CA GLU A 34 -20.10 -13.85 9.17
C GLU A 34 -19.86 -13.76 7.65
N LEU A 35 -20.86 -14.11 6.83
CA LEU A 35 -20.79 -13.95 5.37
C LEU A 35 -20.61 -12.49 4.96
N SER A 36 -21.33 -11.57 5.61
CA SER A 36 -21.18 -10.13 5.37
C SER A 36 -19.77 -9.65 5.73
N ARG A 37 -19.23 -10.09 6.87
CA ARG A 37 -17.85 -9.78 7.28
C ARG A 37 -16.82 -10.33 6.30
N LYS A 38 -16.98 -11.58 5.83
CA LYS A 38 -16.13 -12.18 4.80
C LYS A 38 -16.19 -11.41 3.48
N ARG A 39 -17.37 -11.00 3.03
CA ARG A 39 -17.54 -10.18 1.82
C ARG A 39 -16.87 -8.82 1.97
N TRP A 40 -17.03 -8.14 3.10
CA TRP A 40 -16.38 -6.86 3.37
C TRP A 40 -14.85 -6.98 3.39
N ASN A 41 -14.32 -7.97 4.13
CA ASN A 41 -12.88 -8.27 4.15
C ASN A 41 -12.34 -8.60 2.75
N SER A 42 -13.08 -9.37 1.95
CA SER A 42 -12.69 -9.70 0.57
C SER A 42 -12.64 -8.46 -0.32
N LYS A 43 -13.64 -7.57 -0.23
CA LYS A 43 -13.63 -6.28 -0.96
C LYS A 43 -12.43 -5.42 -0.55
N ARG A 44 -12.17 -5.31 0.75
CA ARG A 44 -11.04 -4.53 1.28
C ARG A 44 -9.69 -5.10 0.85
N ALA A 45 -9.52 -6.43 0.89
CA ALA A 45 -8.31 -7.09 0.43
C ALA A 45 -8.08 -6.93 -1.09
N LYS A 46 -9.15 -6.95 -1.89
CA LYS A 46 -9.08 -6.68 -3.34
C LYS A 46 -8.65 -5.23 -3.62
N SER A 47 -9.22 -4.27 -2.90
CA SER A 47 -8.84 -2.85 -3.02
C SER A 47 -7.37 -2.61 -2.62
N ALA A 48 -6.92 -3.22 -1.51
CA ALA A 48 -5.51 -3.14 -1.12
C ALA A 48 -4.57 -3.74 -2.20
N ARG A 49 -4.96 -4.86 -2.83
CA ARG A 49 -4.18 -5.47 -3.91
C ARG A 49 -4.16 -4.62 -5.19
N SER A 50 -5.26 -3.93 -5.54
CA SER A 50 -5.26 -3.03 -6.70
C SER A 50 -4.38 -1.81 -6.45
N GLN A 51 -4.42 -1.22 -5.24
CA GLN A 51 -3.53 -0.12 -4.87
C GLN A 51 -2.05 -0.53 -4.89
N VAL A 52 -1.71 -1.73 -4.43
CA VAL A 52 -0.32 -2.24 -4.52
C VAL A 52 0.10 -2.44 -5.98
N LYS A 53 -0.79 -2.95 -6.85
CA LYS A 53 -0.49 -3.10 -8.28
C LYS A 53 -0.31 -1.76 -8.99
N GLU A 54 -1.17 -0.78 -8.69
CA GLU A 54 -1.04 0.58 -9.21
C GLU A 54 0.26 1.25 -8.72
N ALA A 55 0.63 1.05 -7.45
CA ALA A 55 1.91 1.53 -6.91
C ALA A 55 3.14 0.82 -7.51
N CYS A 56 2.99 -0.41 -8.02
CA CYS A 56 4.04 -1.17 -8.70
C CYS A 56 4.12 -0.91 -10.21
N ALA A 57 3.19 -0.17 -10.82
CA ALA A 57 3.34 0.24 -12.21
C ALA A 57 4.52 1.22 -12.31
N ALA A 58 5.51 0.89 -13.15
CA ALA A 58 6.68 1.74 -13.36
C ALA A 58 6.18 3.14 -13.77
N PRO A 59 6.55 4.18 -13.02
CA PRO A 59 5.99 5.49 -13.25
C PRO A 59 6.52 6.00 -14.59
N VAL A 60 5.59 6.37 -15.48
CA VAL A 60 5.94 6.78 -16.85
C VAL A 60 6.62 8.14 -16.78
N LEU A 61 7.86 8.20 -17.25
CA LEU A 61 8.68 9.42 -17.35
C LEU A 61 8.29 10.22 -18.61
N VAL A 62 7.07 10.74 -18.68
CA VAL A 62 6.49 11.31 -19.90
C VAL A 62 7.28 12.53 -20.40
N ALA A 63 7.68 13.44 -19.51
CA ALA A 63 8.43 14.64 -19.85
C ALA A 63 9.88 14.28 -20.24
N THR A 64 10.51 13.36 -19.52
CA THR A 64 11.87 12.91 -19.81
C THR A 64 11.93 12.08 -21.09
N GLU A 65 10.93 11.24 -21.36
CA GLU A 65 10.80 10.48 -22.62
C GLU A 65 10.60 11.42 -23.82
N ARG A 66 9.85 12.51 -23.66
CA ARG A 66 9.73 13.53 -24.70
C ARG A 66 11.07 14.21 -25.01
N LEU A 67 11.93 14.40 -24.01
CA LEU A 67 13.22 15.04 -24.17
C LEU A 67 14.30 14.09 -24.74
N LEU A 68 14.37 12.85 -24.22
CA LEU A 68 15.42 11.87 -24.53
C LEU A 68 15.00 10.83 -25.58
N GLY A 69 13.71 10.75 -25.91
CA GLY A 69 13.13 9.67 -26.69
C GLY A 69 12.90 8.40 -25.87
N ALA A 70 12.36 7.37 -26.54
CA ALA A 70 12.01 6.09 -25.93
C ALA A 70 13.20 5.34 -25.31
N SER A 71 14.44 5.62 -25.74
CA SER A 71 15.63 4.99 -25.19
C SER A 71 16.09 5.58 -23.85
N LEU A 72 15.53 6.72 -23.43
CA LEU A 72 15.89 7.46 -22.20
C LEU A 72 17.39 7.67 -22.03
N THR A 73 18.14 7.75 -23.13
CA THR A 73 19.60 7.84 -23.11
C THR A 73 20.03 9.28 -23.37
N PRO A 74 20.65 9.98 -22.40
CA PRO A 74 21.10 11.35 -22.61
C PRO A 74 22.23 11.40 -23.64
N HIS A 75 22.08 12.24 -24.66
CA HIS A 75 23.11 12.55 -25.64
C HIS A 75 24.01 13.70 -25.16
N SER A 76 25.23 13.80 -25.69
CA SER A 76 26.16 14.91 -25.39
C SER A 76 25.62 16.30 -25.74
N ARG A 77 24.62 16.39 -26.62
CA ARG A 77 23.91 17.63 -26.99
C ARG A 77 22.72 17.96 -26.08
N THR A 78 22.38 17.09 -25.14
CA THR A 78 21.23 17.31 -24.25
C THR A 78 21.59 18.39 -23.24
N ALA A 79 20.86 19.50 -23.26
CA ALA A 79 21.08 20.56 -22.27
C ALA A 79 20.69 20.07 -20.87
N TRP A 80 21.65 20.05 -19.95
CA TRP A 80 21.45 19.56 -18.58
C TRP A 80 20.29 20.25 -17.85
N ALA A 81 20.15 21.57 -18.01
CA ALA A 81 19.04 22.32 -17.42
C ALA A 81 17.67 21.80 -17.85
N LYS A 82 17.49 21.50 -19.15
CA LYS A 82 16.22 20.98 -19.67
C LYS A 82 15.91 19.58 -19.15
N LEU A 83 16.94 18.77 -18.92
CA LEU A 83 16.77 17.43 -18.35
C LEU A 83 16.33 17.52 -16.88
N ILE A 84 16.91 18.43 -16.11
CA ILE A 84 16.47 18.70 -14.74
C ILE A 84 15.01 19.15 -14.72
N ASP A 85 14.61 20.07 -15.61
CA ASP A 85 13.23 20.55 -15.69
C ASP A 85 12.26 19.40 -16.03
N ALA A 86 12.59 18.57 -17.02
CA ALA A 86 11.77 17.43 -17.41
C ALA A 86 11.63 16.40 -16.27
N LEU A 87 12.70 16.12 -15.53
CA LEU A 87 12.66 15.24 -14.37
C LEU A 87 11.81 15.82 -13.23
N ASN A 88 11.87 17.13 -13.01
CA ASN A 88 11.04 17.82 -12.03
C ASN A 88 9.56 17.79 -12.41
N ASP A 89 9.24 17.94 -13.69
CA ASP A 89 7.87 17.83 -14.21
C ASP A 89 7.31 16.40 -14.05
N ASP A 90 8.11 15.38 -14.37
CA ASP A 90 7.75 13.99 -14.14
C ASP A 90 7.52 13.72 -12.64
N LEU A 91 8.42 14.19 -11.77
CA LEU A 91 8.27 14.11 -10.32
C LEU A 91 7.00 14.82 -9.83
N ALA A 92 6.70 16.01 -10.36
CA ALA A 92 5.49 16.75 -10.00
C ALA A 92 4.22 16.00 -10.44
N THR A 93 4.25 15.38 -11.61
CA THR A 93 3.14 14.57 -12.13
C THR A 93 2.91 13.32 -11.30
N TRP A 94 3.99 12.67 -10.85
CA TRP A 94 3.93 11.54 -9.94
C TRP A 94 3.44 11.95 -8.56
N ARG A 95 3.83 13.13 -8.06
CA ARG A 95 3.32 13.71 -6.81
C ARG A 95 1.85 14.04 -6.88
N ARG A 96 1.35 14.56 -8.00
CA ARG A 96 -0.08 14.84 -8.23
C ARG A 96 -0.92 13.57 -8.42
N SER A 97 -0.32 12.49 -8.92
CA SER A 97 -0.98 11.18 -9.07
C SER A 97 -0.98 10.36 -7.79
N ARG A 98 -0.04 10.63 -6.86
CA ARG A 98 -0.22 10.22 -5.47
C ARG A 98 -1.28 11.14 -4.87
N SER A 99 -2.23 10.52 -4.20
CA SER A 99 -3.40 11.17 -3.60
C SER A 99 -3.05 12.52 -2.98
N PRO A 100 -3.95 13.53 -3.00
CA PRO A 100 -3.81 14.73 -2.15
C PRO A 100 -3.45 14.40 -0.69
N ALA A 101 -3.73 13.17 -0.26
CA ALA A 101 -3.25 12.58 0.99
C ALA A 101 -1.72 12.59 1.20
N ASP A 102 -0.86 12.59 0.18
CA ASP A 102 0.60 12.64 0.37
C ASP A 102 1.05 14.06 0.74
N GLU A 103 0.49 15.08 0.07
CA GLU A 103 0.73 16.49 0.41
C GLU A 103 0.08 16.84 1.75
N ASP A 104 -1.14 16.36 1.99
CA ASP A 104 -1.82 16.48 3.28
C ASP A 104 -1.10 15.69 4.39
N GLU A 105 -0.53 14.51 4.12
CA GLU A 105 0.26 13.74 5.11
C GLU A 105 1.58 14.43 5.39
N TYR A 106 2.24 15.03 4.38
CA TYR A 106 3.43 15.86 4.59
C TYR A 106 3.10 17.11 5.40
N ASN A 107 2.04 17.83 5.04
CA ASN A 107 1.59 19.01 5.76
C ASN A 107 1.14 18.67 7.18
N ALA A 108 0.42 17.56 7.37
CA ALA A 108 0.04 17.06 8.69
C ALA A 108 1.28 16.72 9.53
N LEU A 109 2.29 16.06 8.94
CA LEU A 109 3.53 15.73 9.63
C LEU A 109 4.33 16.98 10.01
N ILE A 110 4.35 17.99 9.14
CA ILE A 110 4.98 19.29 9.41
C ILE A 110 4.23 20.03 10.51
N CYS A 111 2.90 20.10 10.44
CA CYS A 111 2.05 20.70 11.48
C CYS A 111 2.21 19.96 12.81
N GLU A 112 2.29 18.63 12.80
CA GLU A 112 2.53 17.80 13.98
C GLU A 112 3.91 18.10 14.56
N LEU A 113 4.98 18.19 13.76
CA LEU A 113 6.32 18.56 14.19
C LEU A 113 6.39 19.97 14.81
N ILE A 114 5.71 20.95 14.20
CA ILE A 114 5.63 22.33 14.71
C ILE A 114 4.85 22.37 16.03
N SER A 115 3.74 21.62 16.11
CA SER A 115 2.88 21.56 17.29
C SER A 115 3.50 20.77 18.45
N CYS A 116 4.36 19.80 18.15
CA CYS A 116 5.11 19.02 19.14
C CYS A 116 6.23 19.80 19.83
N ARG A 117 6.54 21.03 19.39
CA ARG A 117 7.54 21.89 20.05
C ARG A 117 7.19 22.20 21.52
N ASN A 118 5.92 21.99 21.92
CA ASN A 118 5.40 22.28 23.26
C ASN A 118 4.91 21.03 24.05
N GLN A 119 5.07 19.80 23.53
CA GLN A 119 4.65 18.57 24.23
C GLN A 119 5.80 17.56 24.32
N GLU A 120 6.09 17.17 25.56
CA GLU A 120 7.21 16.34 26.00
C GLU A 120 7.51 15.12 25.11
N ASP A 121 8.79 15.03 24.69
CA ASP A 121 9.65 13.96 24.14
C ASP A 121 9.06 12.75 23.40
N SER A 122 7.91 12.21 23.80
CA SER A 122 7.33 10.97 23.27
C SER A 122 6.86 11.05 21.81
N THR A 123 6.37 12.20 21.36
CA THR A 123 5.89 12.37 19.97
C THR A 123 7.04 12.64 19.02
N ALA A 124 8.01 13.47 19.45
CA ALA A 124 9.26 13.69 18.72
C ALA A 124 10.05 12.38 18.56
N GLN A 125 10.15 11.55 19.61
CA GLN A 125 10.81 10.24 19.53
C GLN A 125 10.10 9.29 18.56
N ARG A 126 8.76 9.25 18.54
CA ARG A 126 8.00 8.45 17.55
C ARG A 126 8.27 8.90 16.12
N LEU A 127 8.33 10.21 15.88
CA LEU A 127 8.63 10.76 14.56
C LEU A 127 10.08 10.48 14.14
N LEU A 128 11.04 10.65 15.04
CA LEU A 128 12.44 10.29 14.81
C LEU A 128 12.59 8.80 14.51
N ALA A 129 11.89 7.91 15.23
CA ALA A 129 11.88 6.48 14.94
C ALA A 129 11.27 6.18 13.55
N ARG A 130 10.20 6.87 13.17
CA ARG A 130 9.58 6.74 11.83
C ARG A 130 10.52 7.20 10.72
N ILE A 131 11.24 8.32 10.93
CA ILE A 131 12.26 8.84 10.01
C ILE A 131 13.44 7.86 9.90
N ALA A 132 13.95 7.38 11.03
CA ALA A 132 15.05 6.41 11.08
C ALA A 132 14.71 5.14 10.29
N ARG A 133 13.49 4.62 10.44
CA ARG A 133 13.02 3.45 9.68
C ARG A 133 12.93 3.71 8.18
N LYS A 134 12.44 4.88 7.78
CA LYS A 134 12.42 5.27 6.35
C LYS A 134 13.84 5.42 5.78
N LYS A 135 14.76 5.98 6.56
CA LYS A 135 16.18 6.10 6.18
C LYS A 135 16.83 4.73 6.01
N GLU A 136 16.59 3.80 6.92
CA GLU A 136 17.09 2.42 6.83
C GLU A 136 16.59 1.71 5.57
N LEU A 137 15.28 1.84 5.27
CA LEU A 137 14.69 1.29 4.06
C LEU A 137 15.35 1.85 2.79
N LEU A 138 15.57 3.17 2.73
CA LEU A 138 16.27 3.81 1.61
C LEU A 138 17.72 3.32 1.49
N SER A 139 18.45 3.20 2.59
CA SER A 139 19.81 2.66 2.58
C SER A 139 19.85 1.22 2.06
N SER A 140 18.88 0.38 2.45
CA SER A 140 18.75 -0.99 1.95
C SER A 140 18.48 -1.02 0.44
N LEU A 141 17.55 -0.20 -0.04
CA LEU A 141 17.27 -0.06 -1.48
C LEU A 141 18.50 0.40 -2.27
N CYS A 142 19.24 1.39 -1.76
CA CYS A 142 20.50 1.82 -2.36
C CYS A 142 21.54 0.69 -2.37
N GLY A 143 21.59 -0.14 -1.34
CA GLY A 143 22.46 -1.33 -1.30
C GLY A 143 22.10 -2.35 -2.38
N VAL A 144 20.82 -2.65 -2.54
CA VAL A 144 20.32 -3.54 -3.59
C VAL A 144 20.60 -2.98 -4.98
N ALA A 145 20.36 -1.67 -5.20
CA ALA A 145 20.64 -1.01 -6.47
C ALA A 145 22.13 -1.11 -6.83
N ARG A 146 23.04 -0.80 -5.90
CA ARG A 146 24.49 -0.96 -6.12
C ARG A 146 24.90 -2.39 -6.40
N ALA A 147 24.32 -3.36 -5.69
CA ALA A 147 24.59 -4.78 -5.94
C ALA A 147 24.14 -5.18 -7.35
N ALA A 148 22.97 -4.70 -7.79
CA ALA A 148 22.48 -4.91 -9.15
C ALA A 148 23.38 -4.24 -10.19
N ASP A 149 23.85 -3.01 -9.94
CA ASP A 149 24.79 -2.29 -10.81
C ASP A 149 26.12 -3.06 -10.95
N ASN A 150 26.66 -3.57 -9.84
CA ASN A 150 27.88 -4.37 -9.85
C ASN A 150 27.69 -5.67 -10.65
N MET A 151 26.56 -6.37 -10.49
CA MET A 151 26.25 -7.56 -11.28
C MET A 151 26.11 -7.23 -12.78
N LEU A 152 25.54 -6.08 -13.12
CA LEU A 152 25.45 -5.59 -14.50
C LEU A 152 26.82 -5.32 -15.11
N LEU A 153 27.75 -4.76 -14.32
CA LEU A 153 29.14 -4.55 -14.71
C LEU A 153 29.91 -5.88 -14.90
N ASP A 154 29.67 -6.87 -14.03
CA ASP A 154 30.27 -8.20 -14.14
C ASP A 154 29.77 -8.98 -15.38
N LEU A 155 28.50 -8.78 -15.76
CA LEU A 155 27.91 -9.37 -16.97
C LEU A 155 28.38 -8.68 -18.26
N HIS A 156 28.80 -7.42 -18.19
CA HIS A 156 29.25 -6.62 -19.33
C HIS A 156 30.60 -5.92 -19.07
N PRO A 157 31.70 -6.66 -18.90
CA PRO A 157 33.00 -6.10 -18.48
C PRO A 157 33.68 -5.20 -19.53
N GLY A 158 33.08 -5.02 -20.73
CA GLY A 158 33.69 -4.31 -21.86
C GLY A 158 33.02 -2.99 -22.27
N THR A 159 31.86 -2.60 -21.71
CA THR A 159 31.16 -1.37 -22.15
C THR A 159 31.54 -0.11 -21.38
N SER A 160 32.37 -0.23 -20.33
CA SER A 160 33.00 0.91 -19.66
C SER A 160 34.21 1.42 -20.46
N THR A 161 34.01 1.74 -21.74
CA THR A 161 35.00 2.52 -22.49
C THR A 161 34.99 3.94 -21.95
N VAL A 162 35.98 4.24 -21.13
CA VAL A 162 36.34 5.58 -20.66
C VAL A 162 36.53 6.47 -21.88
N MET A 163 35.52 7.29 -22.21
CA MET A 163 35.73 8.47 -23.04
C MET A 163 36.41 9.53 -22.16
N ARG A 164 37.73 9.69 -22.35
CA ARG A 164 38.46 10.91 -21.99
C ARG A 164 38.12 12.02 -22.97
#